data_AF-A0A8T0UQ80-F1
#
_entry.id   AF-A0A8T0UQ80-F1
#
_cell.length_a   1.000
_cell.length_b   1.000
_cell.length_c   1.000
_cell.angle_alpha   90.00
_cell.angle_beta   90.00
_cell.angle_gamma   90.00
#
_symmetry.space_group_name_H-M   'P 1'
#
loop_
_entity.id
_entity.type
_entity.pdbx_description
1 polymer ?
#
loop_
_entity_poly.entity_id
_entity_poly.type
_entity_poly.pdbx_seq_one_letter_code
_entity_poly.pdbx_strand_id
1 'polypeptide(L)'
;MDRASSSAQSFDSSPMGGTFTFHTNKSVWTQRGEWVLPFAGRAHFDGDLGIFVGLSKDPKTLGHLCSCDKASLNTCNSNTDEWPAPAWKLCPKKLFSGNPGERHVSATLLYLGSKSKFCLVECIFFEDLRADDQVLKDGGKHGCRNSCYMYRLTKFSLSYDRKGDLKTKSQCVRYYKVPKKTSTEFITDLPVAFWL
;
A
#
# COMPACT_ATOMS: atom_id res chain seq x y z
N MET A 1 -32.73 13.75 -6.75
CA MET A 1 -31.84 12.93 -5.90
C MET A 1 -30.61 12.65 -6.73
N ASP A 2 -29.66 13.58 -6.68
CA ASP A 2 -28.49 13.56 -7.55
C ASP A 2 -27.44 12.60 -7.00
N ARG A 3 -27.09 11.62 -7.84
CA ARG A 3 -26.06 10.62 -7.58
C ARG A 3 -24.72 11.35 -7.55
N ALA A 4 -24.16 11.55 -6.36
CA ALA A 4 -22.82 12.11 -6.22
C ALA A 4 -21.81 11.17 -6.94
N SER A 5 -21.23 11.66 -8.02
CA SER A 5 -20.13 11.02 -8.72
C SER A 5 -18.89 11.02 -7.83
N SER A 6 -18.63 9.91 -7.15
CA SER A 6 -17.29 9.57 -6.69
C SER A 6 -16.43 9.37 -7.95
N SER A 7 -15.35 10.14 -8.10
CA SER A 7 -14.51 10.11 -9.29
C SER A 7 -13.72 8.80 -9.35
N ALA A 8 -14.30 7.79 -10.01
CA ALA A 8 -13.56 6.59 -10.39
C ALA A 8 -12.42 7.01 -11.31
N GLN A 9 -11.20 6.58 -10.98
CA GLN A 9 -10.04 6.84 -11.84
C GLN A 9 -9.95 5.74 -12.91
N SER A 10 -9.51 6.12 -14.10
CA SER A 10 -9.23 5.19 -15.21
C SER A 10 -7.82 4.61 -15.09
N PHE A 11 -7.59 3.44 -15.69
CA PHE A 11 -6.24 2.91 -15.83
C PHE A 11 -5.50 3.61 -16.95
N ASP A 12 -4.20 3.86 -16.75
CA ASP A 12 -3.29 4.19 -17.82
C ASP A 12 -2.95 2.90 -18.57
N SER A 13 -3.28 2.83 -19.85
CA SER A 13 -3.02 1.65 -20.68
C SER A 13 -1.51 1.52 -20.86
N SER A 14 -0.89 0.59 -20.13
CA SER A 14 0.53 0.29 -20.31
C SER A 14 0.66 -0.83 -21.35
N PRO A 15 1.35 -0.62 -22.49
CA PRO A 15 1.40 -1.58 -23.60
C PRO A 15 2.12 -2.91 -23.30
N MET A 16 2.52 -3.17 -22.05
CA MET A 16 3.22 -4.38 -21.62
C MET A 16 2.63 -5.02 -20.36
N GLY A 17 1.45 -4.58 -19.89
CA GLY A 17 0.87 -5.05 -18.63
C GLY A 17 -0.49 -5.74 -18.81
N GLY A 18 -0.67 -6.91 -18.19
CA GLY A 18 -1.94 -7.65 -18.21
C GLY A 18 -2.34 -8.15 -16.82
N THR A 19 -3.65 -8.30 -16.61
CA THR A 19 -4.20 -8.94 -15.42
C THR A 19 -4.61 -10.37 -15.75
N PHE A 20 -4.18 -11.31 -14.91
CA PHE A 20 -4.46 -12.73 -15.07
C PHE A 20 -5.15 -13.25 -13.82
N THR A 21 -6.00 -14.26 -13.99
CA THR A 21 -6.56 -15.04 -12.87
C THR A 21 -6.15 -16.48 -13.01
N PHE A 22 -5.79 -17.11 -11.89
CA PHE A 22 -5.53 -18.54 -11.84
C PHE A 22 -6.77 -19.30 -11.38
N HIS A 23 -7.25 -20.23 -12.20
CA HIS A 23 -8.36 -21.12 -11.84
C HIS A 23 -7.81 -22.35 -11.12
N THR A 24 -8.01 -22.43 -9.80
CA THR A 24 -7.43 -23.50 -8.96
C THR A 24 -7.86 -24.91 -9.36
N ASN A 25 -9.15 -25.15 -9.62
CA ASN A 25 -9.63 -26.49 -9.99
C ASN A 25 -9.11 -26.98 -11.36
N LYS A 26 -8.93 -26.05 -12.31
CA LYS A 26 -8.46 -26.36 -13.67
C LYS A 26 -6.94 -26.23 -13.81
N SER A 27 -6.28 -25.62 -12.83
CA SER A 27 -4.85 -25.26 -12.86
C SER A 27 -4.43 -24.46 -14.10
N VAL A 28 -5.28 -23.54 -14.55
CA VAL A 28 -5.06 -22.73 -15.77
C VAL A 28 -5.03 -21.25 -15.42
N TRP A 29 -4.09 -20.52 -16.02
CA TRP A 29 -4.08 -19.06 -16.03
C TRP A 29 -4.92 -18.53 -17.20
N THR A 30 -5.76 -17.53 -16.93
CA THR A 30 -6.58 -16.86 -17.94
C THR A 30 -6.30 -15.37 -17.88
N GLN A 31 -5.93 -14.77 -19.02
CA GLN A 31 -5.82 -13.32 -19.15
C GLN A 31 -7.23 -12.71 -19.06
N ARG A 32 -7.38 -11.65 -18.26
CA ARG A 32 -8.63 -10.92 -18.08
C ARG A 32 -8.67 -9.60 -18.84
N GLY A 33 -7.51 -9.04 -19.14
CA GLY A 33 -7.40 -7.86 -19.99
C GLY A 33 -6.00 -7.25 -19.95
N GLU A 34 -5.75 -6.35 -20.89
CA GLU A 34 -4.51 -5.58 -21.05
C GLU A 34 -4.50 -4.34 -20.12
N TRP A 35 -4.78 -4.57 -18.85
CA TRP A 35 -4.77 -3.55 -17.80
C TRP A 35 -4.15 -4.13 -16.53
N VAL A 36 -3.56 -3.27 -15.71
CA VAL A 36 -2.86 -3.67 -14.48
C VAL A 36 -3.55 -3.03 -13.28
N LEU A 37 -3.89 -3.82 -12.28
CA LEU A 37 -4.48 -3.33 -11.03
C LEU A 37 -3.63 -2.22 -10.36
N PRO A 38 -4.24 -1.27 -9.64
CA PRO A 38 -3.56 -0.05 -9.19
C PRO A 38 -2.72 -0.26 -7.93
N PHE A 39 -2.25 -1.49 -7.68
CA PHE A 39 -1.64 -1.89 -6.42
C PHE A 39 -0.12 -2.06 -6.55
N ALA A 40 0.62 -1.45 -5.61
CA ALA A 40 2.01 -1.80 -5.34
C ALA A 40 2.04 -3.11 -4.55
N GLY A 41 2.55 -4.18 -5.18
CA GLY A 41 2.63 -5.49 -4.55
C GLY A 41 1.27 -6.16 -4.38
N ARG A 42 1.03 -6.73 -3.19
CA ARG A 42 -0.18 -7.53 -2.91
C ARG A 42 -1.36 -6.66 -2.47
N ALA A 43 -2.53 -6.93 -3.04
CA ALA A 43 -3.81 -6.48 -2.52
C ALA A 43 -4.46 -7.55 -1.63
N HIS A 44 -5.35 -7.12 -0.76
CA HIS A 44 -6.12 -7.97 0.14
C HIS A 44 -7.60 -7.82 -0.15
N PHE A 45 -8.33 -8.94 -0.13
CA PHE A 45 -9.78 -8.90 -0.21
C PHE A 45 -10.37 -8.67 1.19
N ASP A 46 -11.17 -7.61 1.32
CA ASP A 46 -11.96 -7.30 2.51
C ASP A 46 -13.40 -7.77 2.28
N GLY A 47 -13.78 -8.86 2.95
CA GLY A 47 -15.12 -9.43 2.82
C GLY A 47 -16.23 -8.57 3.41
N ASP A 48 -15.92 -7.75 4.43
CA ASP A 48 -16.92 -6.89 5.09
C ASP A 48 -17.31 -5.71 4.19
N LEU A 49 -16.37 -5.24 3.37
CA LEU A 49 -16.57 -4.14 2.41
C LEU A 49 -16.79 -4.62 0.97
N GLY A 50 -16.48 -5.88 0.66
CA GLY A 50 -16.64 -6.43 -0.69
C GLY A 50 -15.63 -5.90 -1.71
N ILE A 51 -14.44 -5.48 -1.26
CA ILE A 51 -13.44 -4.80 -2.09
C ILE A 51 -12.06 -5.45 -2.01
N PHE A 52 -11.26 -5.26 -3.05
CA PHE A 52 -9.82 -5.43 -2.99
C PHE A 52 -9.18 -4.11 -2.54
N VAL A 53 -8.23 -4.17 -1.61
CA VAL A 53 -7.49 -3.01 -1.10
C VAL A 53 -5.99 -3.27 -1.15
N GLY A 54 -5.22 -2.30 -1.63
CA GLY A 54 -3.77 -2.37 -1.67
C GLY A 54 -3.12 -1.00 -1.57
N LEU A 55 -1.79 -0.97 -1.44
CA LEU A 55 -1.02 0.27 -1.55
C LEU A 55 -1.08 0.79 -2.98
N SER A 56 -1.13 2.10 -3.19
CA SER A 56 -1.11 2.66 -4.54
C SER A 56 0.20 2.35 -5.27
N LYS A 57 0.09 1.96 -6.55
CA LYS A 57 1.24 1.78 -7.45
C LYS A 57 1.78 3.11 -7.99
N ASP A 58 0.94 4.13 -8.10
CA ASP A 58 1.33 5.41 -8.70
C ASP A 58 2.28 6.20 -7.76
N PRO A 59 3.50 6.54 -8.20
CA PRO A 59 4.44 7.34 -7.42
C PRO A 59 3.86 8.67 -6.89
N LYS A 60 2.93 9.30 -7.62
CA LYS A 60 2.28 10.56 -7.22
C LYS A 60 1.39 10.39 -6.00
N THR A 61 0.91 9.18 -5.75
CA THR A 61 0.02 8.83 -4.63
C THR A 61 0.70 7.88 -3.65
N LEU A 62 2.04 7.87 -3.61
CA LEU A 62 2.83 7.05 -2.71
C LEU A 62 2.34 7.17 -1.25
N GLY A 63 2.11 6.00 -0.63
CA GLY A 63 1.63 5.89 0.74
C GLY A 63 0.11 6.02 0.93
N HIS A 64 -0.65 6.13 -0.14
CA HIS A 64 -2.11 6.02 -0.12
C HIS A 64 -2.55 4.57 -0.38
N LEU A 65 -3.78 4.27 -0.02
CA LEU A 65 -4.45 3.03 -0.39
C LEU A 65 -5.27 3.24 -1.65
N CYS A 66 -5.38 2.20 -2.47
CA CYS A 66 -6.32 2.10 -3.57
C CYS A 66 -7.30 0.96 -3.28
N SER A 67 -8.48 1.01 -3.91
CA SER A 67 -9.47 -0.06 -3.84
C SER A 67 -10.18 -0.30 -5.16
N CYS A 68 -10.56 -1.55 -5.39
CA CYS A 68 -11.39 -1.99 -6.52
C CYS A 68 -12.56 -2.82 -5.97
N ASP A 69 -13.78 -2.54 -6.44
CA ASP A 69 -14.96 -3.30 -6.03
C ASP A 69 -14.94 -4.71 -6.63
N LYS A 70 -15.24 -5.76 -5.85
CA LYS A 70 -15.28 -7.13 -6.41
C LYS A 70 -16.31 -7.27 -7.54
N ALA A 71 -17.41 -6.52 -7.48
CA ALA A 71 -18.44 -6.54 -8.50
C ALA A 71 -17.95 -6.02 -9.86
N SER A 72 -17.01 -5.06 -9.90
CA SER A 72 -16.47 -4.56 -11.17
C SER A 72 -15.57 -5.58 -11.86
N LEU A 73 -14.96 -6.49 -11.09
CA LEU A 73 -14.25 -7.68 -11.60
C LEU A 73 -15.20 -8.85 -11.87
N ASN A 74 -16.48 -8.67 -12.19
CA ASN A 74 -17.33 -9.78 -12.62
C ASN A 74 -18.24 -9.43 -13.81
N THR A 75 -18.16 -8.20 -14.33
CA THR A 75 -19.01 -7.74 -15.42
C THR A 75 -18.35 -8.06 -16.76
N CYS A 76 -18.64 -9.23 -17.32
CA CYS A 76 -18.32 -9.54 -18.71
C CYS A 76 -19.33 -8.85 -19.65
N ASN A 77 -18.85 -8.07 -20.61
CA ASN A 77 -19.71 -7.63 -21.73
C ASN A 77 -19.73 -8.76 -22.76
N SER A 78 -20.92 -9.24 -23.09
CA SER A 78 -21.19 -10.56 -23.66
C SER A 78 -20.73 -10.83 -25.10
N ASN A 79 -19.76 -10.10 -25.65
CA ASN A 79 -19.30 -10.30 -27.04
C ASN A 79 -17.76 -10.35 -27.22
N THR A 80 -16.98 -10.24 -26.13
CA THR A 80 -15.50 -10.35 -26.14
C THR A 80 -15.04 -11.03 -24.86
N ASP A 81 -14.02 -11.89 -24.93
CA ASP A 81 -13.41 -12.54 -23.75
C ASP A 81 -12.63 -11.56 -22.83
N GLU A 82 -12.51 -10.30 -23.24
CA GLU A 82 -11.84 -9.25 -22.49
C GLU A 82 -12.77 -8.55 -21.50
N TRP A 83 -12.32 -8.44 -20.25
CA TRP A 83 -13.03 -7.72 -19.20
C TRP A 83 -12.64 -6.25 -19.21
N PRO A 84 -13.59 -5.32 -19.02
CA PRO A 84 -13.25 -3.92 -18.83
C PRO A 84 -12.40 -3.76 -17.58
N ALA A 85 -11.48 -2.80 -17.63
CA ALA A 85 -10.63 -2.51 -16.49
C ALA A 85 -11.48 -2.04 -15.30
N PRO A 86 -11.32 -2.62 -14.10
CA PRO A 86 -12.21 -2.36 -12.97
C PRO A 86 -12.06 -0.92 -12.47
N ALA A 87 -13.17 -0.19 -12.37
CA ALA A 87 -13.15 1.11 -11.72
C ALA A 87 -12.49 1.02 -10.33
N TRP A 88 -11.61 1.97 -10.04
CA TRP A 88 -10.86 2.01 -8.80
C TRP A 88 -10.96 3.36 -8.11
N LYS A 89 -10.78 3.36 -6.80
CA LYS A 89 -10.86 4.54 -5.93
C LYS A 89 -9.58 4.69 -5.12
N LEU A 90 -9.07 5.92 -5.10
CA LEU A 90 -7.97 6.31 -4.22
C LEU A 90 -8.54 6.68 -2.84
N CYS A 91 -7.98 6.13 -1.78
CA CYS A 91 -8.24 6.60 -0.42
C CYS A 91 -7.52 7.95 -0.23
N PRO A 92 -8.22 9.05 0.13
CA PRO A 92 -7.61 10.38 0.21
C PRO A 92 -6.52 10.53 1.27
N LYS A 93 -6.47 9.61 2.24
CA LYS A 93 -5.55 9.70 3.37
C LYS A 93 -4.25 8.98 3.10
N LYS A 94 -3.15 9.73 3.12
CA LYS A 94 -1.77 9.18 3.18
C LYS A 94 -1.52 8.51 4.53
N LEU A 95 -0.96 7.30 4.50
CA LEU A 95 -0.64 6.51 5.70
C LEU A 95 0.86 6.44 6.02
N PHE A 96 1.71 6.64 5.01
CA PHE A 96 3.16 6.73 5.19
C PHE A 96 3.54 7.90 6.08
N SER A 97 4.74 7.86 6.65
CA SER A 97 5.20 8.92 7.52
C SER A 97 5.21 10.28 6.81
N GLY A 98 4.78 11.31 7.53
CA GLY A 98 4.90 12.71 7.11
C GLY A 98 6.07 13.43 7.78
N ASN A 99 6.84 12.74 8.62
CA ASN A 99 7.97 13.32 9.33
C ASN A 99 9.17 13.50 8.36
N PRO A 100 9.71 14.73 8.19
CA PRO A 100 10.84 14.97 7.30
C PRO A 100 12.11 14.17 7.64
N GLY A 101 12.32 13.80 8.90
CA GLY A 101 13.45 12.97 9.33
C GLY A 101 13.27 11.47 9.09
N GLU A 102 12.11 11.05 8.58
CA GLU A 102 11.78 9.65 8.29
C GLU A 102 11.62 9.47 6.78
N ARG A 103 12.64 8.91 6.12
CA ARG A 103 12.54 8.58 4.70
C ARG A 103 11.89 7.21 4.51
N HIS A 104 10.87 7.16 3.67
CA HIS A 104 10.27 5.90 3.24
C HIS A 104 11.30 5.04 2.49
N VAL A 105 11.34 3.74 2.80
CA VAL A 105 12.19 2.75 2.12
C VAL A 105 11.34 1.72 1.40
N SER A 106 10.39 1.13 2.11
CA SER A 106 9.48 0.11 1.58
C SER A 106 8.26 -0.03 2.49
N ALA A 107 7.21 -0.71 2.04
CA ALA A 107 6.06 -1.00 2.89
C ALA A 107 5.31 -2.26 2.46
N THR A 108 4.61 -2.88 3.41
CA THR A 108 3.60 -3.89 3.13
C THR A 108 2.31 -3.59 3.85
N LEU A 109 1.19 -3.96 3.23
CA LEU A 109 -0.12 -3.91 3.84
C LEU A 109 -0.49 -5.32 4.32
N LEU A 110 -1.01 -5.43 5.53
CA LEU A 110 -1.47 -6.67 6.14
C LEU A 110 -2.95 -6.57 6.48
N TYR A 111 -3.73 -7.57 6.10
CA TYR A 111 -5.06 -7.77 6.64
C TYR A 111 -4.96 -8.48 8.00
N LEU A 112 -5.54 -7.90 9.04
CA LEU A 112 -5.50 -8.44 10.41
C LEU A 112 -6.69 -9.35 10.74
N GLY A 113 -7.59 -9.56 9.77
CA GLY A 113 -8.78 -10.38 9.96
C GLY A 113 -9.91 -9.67 10.71
N SER A 114 -11.13 -9.82 10.19
CA SER A 114 -12.41 -9.31 10.72
C SER A 114 -12.52 -7.78 10.83
N LYS A 115 -13.72 -7.26 10.55
CA LYS A 115 -14.10 -5.84 10.73
C LYS A 115 -13.19 -4.87 10.00
N SER A 116 -12.75 -5.24 8.79
CA SER A 116 -11.93 -4.40 7.93
C SER A 116 -10.67 -3.83 8.59
N LYS A 117 -10.00 -4.63 9.42
CA LYS A 117 -8.79 -4.21 10.15
C LYS A 117 -7.51 -4.54 9.39
N PHE A 118 -6.61 -3.58 9.36
CA PHE A 118 -5.34 -3.66 8.65
C PHE A 118 -4.18 -3.15 9.50
N CYS A 119 -2.98 -3.62 9.17
CA CYS A 119 -1.73 -3.01 9.60
C CYS A 119 -0.90 -2.64 8.38
N LEU A 120 -0.49 -1.38 8.32
CA LEU A 120 0.60 -0.96 7.46
C LEU A 120 1.91 -1.20 8.20
N VAL A 121 2.84 -1.92 7.58
CA VAL A 121 4.23 -2.01 8.02
C VAL A 121 5.06 -1.19 7.04
N GLU A 122 5.48 -0.02 7.47
CA GLU A 122 6.35 0.86 6.70
C GLU A 122 7.78 0.72 7.21
N CYS A 123 8.72 0.39 6.34
CA CYS A 123 10.13 0.51 6.66
C CYS A 123 10.59 1.93 6.34
N ILE A 124 11.16 2.60 7.33
CA ILE A 124 11.71 3.94 7.22
C ILE A 124 13.19 3.93 7.56
N PHE A 125 13.93 4.83 6.94
CA PHE A 125 15.27 5.22 7.37
C PHE A 125 15.15 6.50 8.18
N PHE A 126 15.54 6.44 9.45
CA PHE A 126 15.52 7.59 10.34
C PHE A 126 16.90 8.25 10.33
N GLU A 127 16.93 9.55 10.06
CA GLU A 127 18.12 10.40 10.16
C GLU A 127 17.90 11.37 11.34
N ASP A 128 18.77 11.29 12.36
CA ASP A 128 18.67 12.20 13.50
C ASP A 128 19.19 13.58 13.11
N LEU A 129 18.28 14.46 12.71
CA LEU A 129 18.59 15.85 12.31
C LEU A 129 18.88 16.76 13.51
N ARG A 130 18.84 16.26 14.76
CA ARG A 130 19.24 17.04 15.95
C ARG A 130 20.74 16.98 16.20
N ALA A 131 21.53 17.27 15.17
CA ALA A 131 22.90 17.71 15.32
C ALA A 131 22.93 19.22 15.06
N ASP A 132 22.24 19.99 15.88
CA ASP A 132 22.36 21.45 15.85
C ASP A 132 23.55 21.87 16.73
N ASP A 133 24.42 22.72 16.19
CA ASP A 133 25.34 23.58 16.93
C ASP A 133 26.30 22.95 17.97
N GLN A 134 27.26 22.12 17.54
CA GLN A 134 28.60 22.19 18.15
C GLN A 134 29.71 22.13 17.10
N VAL A 135 30.21 23.31 16.74
CA VAL A 135 31.60 23.52 16.34
C VAL A 135 32.49 22.95 17.44
N LEU A 136 33.11 21.79 17.24
CA LEU A 136 34.41 21.43 17.83
C LEU A 136 35.14 20.38 16.97
N LYS A 137 36.07 20.90 16.17
CA LYS A 137 37.44 20.45 15.88
C LYS A 137 37.79 18.95 15.91
N ASP A 138 38.36 18.58 14.75
CA ASP A 138 39.60 17.80 14.55
C ASP A 138 39.54 16.26 14.59
N GLY A 139 39.97 15.68 13.46
CA GLY A 139 40.81 14.49 13.44
C GLY A 139 40.29 13.19 14.07
N GLY A 140 39.07 12.76 13.80
CA GLY A 140 38.61 11.43 14.21
C GLY A 140 37.48 10.90 13.34
N LYS A 141 37.54 9.62 12.94
CA LYS A 141 36.46 8.92 12.24
C LYS A 141 35.18 8.93 13.10
N HIS A 142 34.37 9.97 12.97
CA HIS A 142 33.05 10.05 13.57
C HIS A 142 32.07 9.20 12.74
N GLY A 143 31.91 7.94 13.14
CA GLY A 143 30.77 7.14 12.65
C GLY A 143 29.46 7.83 13.03
N CYS A 144 28.62 8.11 12.02
CA CYS A 144 27.26 8.64 12.17
C CYS A 144 26.51 7.87 13.26
N ARG A 145 26.20 8.52 14.40
CA ARG A 145 25.81 7.77 15.59
C ARG A 145 24.32 7.47 15.73
N ASN A 146 23.40 8.06 14.95
CA ASN A 146 21.96 7.89 15.20
C ASN A 146 21.07 7.59 13.97
N SER A 147 21.62 7.27 12.79
CA SER A 147 20.78 6.80 11.67
C SER A 147 20.51 5.31 11.75
N CYS A 148 19.25 4.89 11.58
CA CYS A 148 18.89 3.47 11.56
C CYS A 148 17.58 3.20 10.82
N TYR A 149 17.40 1.96 10.39
CA TYR A 149 16.13 1.50 9.84
C TYR A 149 15.15 1.17 10.97
N MET A 150 13.90 1.60 10.80
CA MET A 150 12.81 1.29 11.71
C MET A 150 11.58 0.79 10.96
N TYR A 151 10.85 -0.12 11.57
CA TYR A 151 9.50 -0.46 11.17
C TYR A 151 8.50 0.44 11.90
N ARG A 152 7.78 1.24 11.13
CA ARG A 152 6.64 2.03 11.58
C ARG A 152 5.35 1.26 11.28
N LEU A 153 4.74 0.72 12.32
CA LEU A 153 3.50 -0.06 12.26
C LEU A 153 2.31 0.88 12.50
N THR A 154 1.41 0.98 11.53
CA THR A 154 0.17 1.74 11.67
C THR A 154 -1.02 0.79 11.61
N LYS A 155 -1.73 0.61 12.73
CA LYS A 155 -2.97 -0.17 12.79
C LYS A 155 -4.17 0.73 12.55
N PHE A 156 -5.06 0.30 11.66
CA PHE A 156 -6.26 1.05 11.30
C PHE A 156 -7.40 0.12 10.87
N SER A 157 -8.62 0.66 10.86
CA SER A 157 -9.77 0.03 10.22
C SER A 157 -10.22 0.83 9.01
N LEU A 158 -10.78 0.13 8.02
CA LEU A 158 -11.43 0.73 6.86
C LEU A 158 -12.93 0.84 7.08
N SER A 159 -13.52 1.85 6.44
CA SER A 159 -14.96 2.07 6.39
C SER A 159 -15.29 3.02 5.25
N TYR A 160 -16.51 3.01 4.76
CA TYR A 160 -17.00 4.09 3.91
C TYR A 160 -17.48 5.28 4.72
N ASP A 161 -17.33 6.46 4.15
CA ASP A 161 -17.98 7.66 4.66
C ASP A 161 -19.35 7.90 4.05
N ARG A 162 -20.00 9.01 4.44
CA ARG A 162 -21.31 9.39 3.93
C ARG A 162 -21.34 9.67 2.42
N LYS A 163 -20.18 9.91 1.79
CA LYS A 163 -20.04 10.14 0.34
C LYS A 163 -19.70 8.84 -0.42
N GLY A 164 -19.49 7.73 0.30
CA GLY A 164 -19.08 6.45 -0.30
C GLY A 164 -17.59 6.39 -0.64
N ASP A 165 -16.78 7.26 -0.03
CA ASP A 165 -15.32 7.24 -0.17
C ASP A 165 -14.69 6.40 0.95
N LEU A 166 -13.63 5.66 0.60
CA LEU A 166 -12.92 4.82 1.55
C LEU A 166 -12.15 5.68 2.56
N LYS A 167 -12.38 5.44 3.85
CA LYS A 167 -11.70 6.13 4.95
C LYS A 167 -10.93 5.17 5.84
N THR A 168 -9.85 5.69 6.43
CA THR A 168 -9.05 4.98 7.42
C THR A 168 -9.20 5.60 8.81
N LYS A 169 -9.60 4.79 9.79
CA LYS A 169 -9.59 5.15 11.21
C LYS A 169 -8.37 4.53 11.87
N SER A 170 -7.31 5.32 12.02
CA SER A 170 -6.08 4.87 12.68
C SER A 170 -6.30 4.76 14.20
N GLN A 171 -5.75 3.71 14.80
CA GLN A 171 -5.90 3.41 16.22
C GLN A 171 -4.57 3.42 16.97
N CYS A 172 -3.44 3.15 16.31
CA CYS A 172 -2.13 3.12 16.95
C CYS A 172 -1.01 3.16 15.93
N VAL A 173 0.01 3.98 16.19
CA VAL A 173 1.30 3.96 15.47
C VAL A 173 2.38 3.50 16.46
N ARG A 174 3.22 2.55 16.05
CA ARG A 174 4.35 2.05 16.86
C ARG A 174 5.60 1.96 16.01
N TYR A 175 6.75 2.13 16.64
CA TYR A 175 8.06 2.08 15.99
C TYR A 175 8.88 0.95 16.59
N TYR A 176 9.56 0.19 15.73
CA TYR A 176 10.44 -0.90 16.12
C TYR A 176 11.74 -0.79 15.34
N LYS A 177 12.88 -0.96 16.00
CA LYS A 177 14.17 -1.02 15.29
C LYS A 177 14.22 -2.27 14.41
N VAL A 178 14.68 -2.12 13.18
CA VAL A 178 14.94 -3.28 12.32
C VAL A 178 16.08 -4.10 12.94
N PRO A 179 15.96 -5.44 13.03
CA PRO A 179 17.03 -6.27 13.55
C PRO A 179 18.36 -6.07 12.80
N LYS A 180 19.49 -6.01 13.53
CA LYS A 180 20.81 -5.76 12.94
C LYS A 180 21.27 -6.77 11.89
N LYS A 181 20.68 -7.98 11.89
CA LYS A 181 21.01 -9.06 10.95
C LYS A 181 20.24 -8.98 9.63
N THR A 182 19.32 -8.04 9.48
CA THR A 182 18.55 -7.87 8.24
C THR A 182 19.45 -7.22 7.19
N SER A 183 19.59 -7.85 6.02
CA SER A 183 20.33 -7.25 4.89
C SER A 183 19.56 -6.05 4.33
N THR A 184 20.29 -5.12 3.70
CA THR A 184 19.69 -3.97 3.02
C THR A 184 18.74 -4.38 1.90
N GLU A 185 18.99 -5.48 1.21
CA GLU A 185 18.11 -6.04 0.17
C GLU A 185 16.74 -6.43 0.74
N PHE A 186 16.71 -7.11 1.90
CA PHE A 186 15.45 -7.44 2.58
C PHE A 186 14.68 -6.23 3.09
N ILE A 187 15.38 -5.12 3.34
CA ILE A 187 14.77 -3.88 3.79
C ILE A 187 14.11 -3.16 2.60
N THR A 188 14.68 -3.24 1.41
CA THR A 188 14.15 -2.61 0.19
C THR A 188 13.03 -3.43 -0.46
N ASP A 189 13.06 -4.76 -0.35
CA ASP A 189 12.14 -5.67 -1.06
C ASP A 189 10.82 -5.93 -0.31
N LEU A 190 10.11 -4.87 0.09
CA LEU A 190 8.80 -4.90 0.79
C LEU A 190 8.77 -5.86 1.99
N PRO A 191 8.78 -5.38 3.26
CA PRO A 191 8.88 -6.26 4.41
C PRO A 191 7.81 -7.36 4.36
N VAL A 192 8.23 -8.63 4.40
CA VAL A 192 7.29 -9.75 4.46
C VAL A 192 6.82 -9.91 5.89
N ALA A 193 5.53 -9.75 6.12
CA ALA A 193 4.90 -9.94 7.41
C ALA A 193 3.58 -10.70 7.26
N PHE A 194 3.17 -11.35 8.34
CA PHE A 194 1.89 -12.04 8.46
C PHE A 194 1.31 -11.81 9.86
N TRP A 195 0.01 -11.98 9.98
CA TRP A 195 -0.72 -11.90 11.24
C TRP A 195 -1.29 -13.29 11.57
N LEU A 196 -1.20 -13.70 12.84
CA LEU A 196 -1.72 -14.96 13.36
C LEU A 196 -2.99 -14.70 14.19
#